data_AF-A0A7V4IIE7-F1
#
_entry.id   AF-A0A7V4IIE7-F1
#
_cell.length_a   1.000
_cell.length_b   1.000
_cell.length_c   1.000
_cell.angle_alpha   90.00
_cell.angle_beta   90.00
_cell.angle_gamma   90.00
#
_symmetry.space_group_name_H-M   'P 1'
#
loop_
_entity.id
_entity.type
_entity.pdbx_description
1 polymer ?
#
loop_
_entity_poly.entity_id
_entity_poly.type
_entity_poly.pdbx_seq_one_letter_code
_entity_poly.pdbx_strand_id
1 'polypeptide(L)'
;MYERRNVEEARRVLKQWLEKWGGKYPKLCAWVETNMEEPWTFDRLPVAHHKHLKSTNLLERFNQEIKRRTLVVRLFPDEASSLRLVRAVAAEQHEEGRAAAT
;
A
#
# COMPACT_ATOMS: atom_id res chain seq x y z
N MET A 1 -13.43 7.78 -2.85
CA MET A 1 -12.56 8.70 -3.62
C MET A 1 -12.21 8.09 -4.97
N TYR A 2 -11.69 6.86 -5.01
CA TYR A 2 -11.18 6.17 -6.20
C TYR A 2 -12.21 5.42 -7.08
N GLU A 3 -13.51 5.74 -7.00
CA GLU A 3 -14.55 5.13 -7.85
C GLU A 3 -15.08 6.08 -8.93
N ARG A 4 -14.44 7.24 -9.10
CA ARG A 4 -15.02 8.36 -9.83
C ARG A 4 -14.32 8.57 -11.17
N ARG A 5 -15.13 8.75 -12.20
CA ARG A 5 -14.75 8.69 -13.62
C ARG A 5 -14.14 10.00 -14.15
N ASN A 6 -13.98 11.02 -13.30
CA ASN A 6 -13.49 12.35 -13.69
C ASN A 6 -12.63 13.00 -12.58
N VAL A 7 -11.48 13.54 -12.99
CA VAL A 7 -10.50 14.30 -12.18
C VAL A 7 -11.14 15.49 -11.44
N GLU A 8 -12.09 16.18 -12.08
CA GLU A 8 -12.79 17.31 -11.48
C GLU A 8 -13.63 16.89 -10.27
N GLU A 9 -14.27 15.72 -10.36
CA GLU A 9 -15.06 15.18 -9.26
C GLU A 9 -14.16 14.70 -8.12
N ALA A 10 -13.00 14.11 -8.43
CA ALA A 10 -11.99 13.72 -7.45
C ALA A 10 -11.45 14.94 -6.68
N ARG A 11 -11.17 16.06 -7.38
CA ARG A 11 -10.75 17.33 -6.77
C ARG A 11 -11.83 17.92 -5.87
N ARG A 12 -13.10 17.88 -6.28
CA ARG A 12 -14.23 18.35 -5.44
C ARG A 12 -14.34 17.54 -4.14
N VAL A 13 -14.23 16.22 -4.22
CA VAL A 13 -14.26 15.33 -3.04
C VAL A 13 -13.07 15.57 -2.13
N LEU A 14 -11.88 15.79 -2.72
CA LEU A 14 -10.69 16.12 -1.96
C LEU A 14 -10.92 17.38 -1.12
N LYS A 15 -11.44 18.45 -1.73
CA LYS A 15 -11.74 19.70 -1.03
C LYS A 15 -12.70 19.50 0.15
N GLN A 16 -13.80 18.78 -0.06
CA GLN A 16 -14.77 18.47 1.00
C GLN A 16 -14.13 17.65 2.14
N TRP A 17 -13.22 16.74 1.80
CA TRP A 17 -12.51 15.93 2.78
C TRP A 17 -11.53 16.77 3.60
N LEU A 18 -10.79 17.67 2.95
CA LEU A 18 -9.86 18.59 3.61
C LEU A 18 -10.58 19.57 4.53
N GLU A 19 -11.72 20.13 4.12
CA GLU A 19 -12.55 20.98 4.98
C GLU A 19 -13.04 20.23 6.22
N LYS A 20 -13.44 18.95 6.06
CA LYS A 20 -13.92 18.12 7.17
C LYS A 20 -12.81 17.76 8.17
N TRP A 21 -11.60 17.48 7.71
CA TRP A 21 -10.53 16.92 8.54
C TRP A 21 -9.40 17.91 8.87
N GLY A 22 -9.37 19.07 8.24
CA GLY A 22 -8.30 20.08 8.39
C GLY A 22 -8.11 20.54 9.83
N GLY A 23 -9.20 20.71 10.59
CA GLY A 23 -9.13 21.09 12.00
C GLY A 23 -8.57 20.00 12.91
N LYS A 24 -8.78 18.73 12.60
CA LYS A 24 -8.38 17.59 13.45
C LYS A 24 -7.02 17.02 13.08
N TYR A 25 -6.68 17.02 11.79
CA TYR A 25 -5.47 16.42 11.24
C TYR A 25 -4.78 17.36 10.23
N PRO A 26 -4.30 18.54 10.67
CA PRO A 26 -3.74 19.55 9.77
C PRO A 26 -2.51 19.05 8.99
N LYS A 27 -1.63 18.30 9.64
CA LYS A 27 -0.43 17.70 8.98
C LYS A 27 -0.80 16.71 7.89
N LEU A 28 -1.83 15.88 8.12
CA LEU A 28 -2.31 14.93 7.13
C LEU A 28 -2.92 15.66 5.92
N CYS A 29 -3.73 16.68 6.18
CA CYS A 29 -4.37 17.46 5.12
C CYS A 29 -3.33 18.18 4.24
N ALA A 30 -2.30 18.80 4.84
CA ALA A 30 -1.21 19.44 4.10
C ALA A 30 -0.40 18.43 3.27
N TRP A 31 -0.14 17.23 3.82
CA TRP A 31 0.53 16.16 3.07
C TRP A 31 -0.32 15.69 1.89
N VAL A 32 -1.62 15.48 2.10
CA VAL A 32 -2.54 15.07 1.04
C VAL A 32 -2.59 16.12 -0.07
N GLU A 33 -2.76 17.41 0.24
CA GLU A 33 -2.77 18.47 -0.78
C GLU A 33 -1.51 18.48 -1.66
N THR A 34 -0.35 18.27 -1.04
CA THR A 34 0.94 18.26 -1.75
C THR A 34 1.13 17.02 -2.63
N ASN A 35 0.65 15.85 -2.18
CA ASN A 35 1.04 14.56 -2.78
C ASN A 35 -0.10 13.89 -3.58
N MET A 36 -1.31 14.43 -3.63
CA MET A 36 -2.46 13.72 -4.22
C MET A 36 -2.41 13.58 -5.75
N GLU A 37 -1.62 14.40 -6.45
CA GLU A 37 -1.53 14.34 -7.91
C GLU A 37 -0.91 13.01 -8.40
N GLU A 38 0.08 12.46 -7.69
CA GLU A 38 0.75 11.21 -8.07
C GLU A 38 -0.20 9.99 -8.00
N PRO A 39 -0.91 9.73 -6.87
CA PRO A 39 -1.88 8.65 -6.76
C PRO A 39 -3.01 8.72 -7.80
N TRP A 40 -3.39 9.88 -8.30
CA TRP A 40 -4.45 10.02 -9.33
C TRP A 40 -4.03 9.52 -10.71
N THR A 41 -2.74 9.28 -10.95
CA THR A 41 -2.28 8.58 -12.17
C THR A 41 -2.91 7.19 -12.27
N PHE A 42 -3.28 6.59 -11.14
CA PHE A 42 -4.06 5.35 -11.05
C PHE A 42 -5.33 5.38 -11.91
N ASP A 43 -6.06 6.51 -11.94
CA ASP A 43 -7.33 6.62 -12.67
C ASP A 43 -7.15 6.60 -14.20
N ARG A 44 -5.90 6.70 -14.69
CA ARG A 44 -5.56 6.57 -16.12
C ARG A 44 -5.42 5.12 -16.57
N LEU A 45 -5.38 4.16 -15.65
CA LEU A 45 -5.26 2.74 -15.97
C LEU A 45 -6.62 2.11 -16.31
N PRO A 46 -6.66 0.99 -17.05
CA PRO A 46 -7.91 0.26 -17.26
C PRO A 46 -8.57 -0.16 -15.95
N VAL A 47 -9.89 0.01 -15.87
CA VAL A 47 -10.71 -0.31 -14.68
C VAL A 47 -10.51 -1.77 -14.20
N ALA A 48 -10.20 -2.69 -15.10
CA ALA A 48 -9.88 -4.08 -14.77
C ALA A 48 -8.67 -4.21 -13.80
N HIS A 49 -7.68 -3.32 -13.91
CA HIS A 49 -6.51 -3.31 -13.03
C HIS A 49 -6.79 -2.63 -11.68
N HIS A 50 -7.86 -1.82 -11.59
CA HIS A 50 -8.14 -1.04 -10.39
C HIS A 50 -8.38 -1.91 -9.16
N LYS A 51 -9.02 -3.08 -9.33
CA LYS A 51 -9.29 -4.00 -8.23
C LYS A 51 -8.01 -4.50 -7.57
N HIS A 52 -7.01 -4.86 -8.38
CA HIS A 52 -5.74 -5.44 -7.88
C HIS A 52 -4.84 -4.37 -7.28
N LEU A 53 -4.77 -3.20 -7.91
CA LEU A 53 -3.93 -2.08 -7.47
C LEU A 53 -4.46 -1.36 -6.22
N LYS A 54 -5.79 -1.36 -5.99
CA LYS A 54 -6.37 -0.82 -4.75
C LYS A 54 -6.13 -1.71 -3.54
N SER A 55 -5.89 -3.00 -3.75
CA SER A 55 -5.74 -3.95 -2.66
C SER A 55 -4.30 -3.98 -2.17
N THR A 56 -4.11 -3.65 -0.90
CA THR A 56 -2.84 -3.85 -0.19
C THR A 56 -2.77 -5.23 0.48
N ASN A 57 -3.78 -6.10 0.32
CA ASN A 57 -3.89 -7.36 1.06
C ASN A 57 -2.65 -8.26 0.92
N LEU A 58 -2.09 -8.38 -0.29
CA LEU A 58 -0.89 -9.18 -0.51
C LEU A 58 0.33 -8.57 0.20
N LEU A 59 0.50 -7.26 0.08
CA LEU A 59 1.60 -6.52 0.72
C LEU A 59 1.49 -6.55 2.25
N GLU A 60 0.27 -6.41 2.78
CA GLU A 60 -0.01 -6.49 4.21
C GLU A 60 0.29 -7.89 4.75
N ARG A 61 -0.16 -8.96 4.06
CA ARG A 61 0.16 -10.35 4.44
C ARG A 61 1.68 -10.60 4.41
N PHE A 62 2.37 -10.15 3.37
CA PHE A 62 3.82 -10.27 3.26
C PHE A 62 4.54 -9.55 4.41
N ASN A 63 4.16 -8.30 4.71
CA ASN A 63 4.75 -7.52 5.79
C ASN A 63 4.45 -8.12 7.18
N GLN A 64 3.25 -8.66 7.37
CA GLN A 64 2.89 -9.38 8.59
C GLN A 64 3.79 -10.60 8.80
N GLU A 65 4.09 -11.35 7.73
CA GLU A 65 4.94 -12.54 7.81
C GLU A 65 6.40 -12.20 8.12
N ILE A 66 6.94 -11.16 7.47
CA ILE A 66 8.26 -10.61 7.83
C ILE A 66 8.30 -10.23 9.31
N LYS A 67 7.29 -9.48 9.78
CA LYS A 67 7.21 -9.04 11.19
C LYS A 67 7.11 -10.24 12.13
N ARG A 68 6.31 -11.25 11.80
CA ARG A 68 6.15 -12.46 12.61
C ARG A 68 7.47 -13.22 12.78
N ARG A 69 8.23 -13.42 11.69
CA ARG A 69 9.49 -14.18 11.74
C ARG A 69 10.63 -13.40 12.38
N THR A 70 10.71 -12.09 12.13
CA THR A 70 11.72 -11.23 12.76
C THR A 70 11.50 -11.10 14.27
N LEU A 71 10.26 -11.12 14.75
CA LEU A 71 9.96 -11.13 16.19
C LEU A 71 10.49 -12.38 16.91
N VAL A 72 10.56 -13.54 16.22
CA VAL A 72 11.09 -14.78 16.80
C VAL A 72 12.61 -14.72 16.94
N VAL A 73 13.30 -14.13 15.97
CA VAL A 73 14.78 -14.06 15.94
C VAL A 73 15.33 -13.12 17.03
N ARG A 74 14.54 -12.15 17.51
CA ARG A 74 14.85 -11.14 18.56
C ARG A 74 16.02 -10.20 18.26
N LEU A 75 17.18 -10.71 17.81
CA LEU A 75 18.35 -9.94 17.39
C LEU A 75 19.04 -10.64 16.21
N PHE A 76 19.38 -9.87 15.18
CA PHE A 76 20.20 -10.36 14.08
C PHE A 76 21.68 -10.06 14.35
N PRO A 77 22.60 -10.99 14.03
CA PRO A 77 24.03 -10.78 14.21
C PRO A 77 24.60 -9.76 13.21
N ASP A 78 23.97 -9.60 12.04
CA ASP A 78 24.39 -8.70 10.97
C ASP A 78 23.22 -8.41 9.99
N GLU A 79 23.39 -7.43 9.10
CA GLU A 79 22.39 -7.06 8.09
C GLU A 79 22.16 -8.15 7.04
N ALA A 80 23.19 -8.89 6.64
CA ALA A 80 23.03 -9.98 5.67
C ALA A 80 22.15 -11.12 6.24
N SER A 81 22.20 -11.35 7.55
CA SER A 81 21.34 -12.30 8.26
C SER A 81 19.86 -11.91 8.20
N SER A 82 19.53 -10.63 8.41
CA SER A 82 18.14 -10.16 8.28
C SER A 82 17.66 -10.21 6.83
N LEU A 83 18.54 -9.84 5.89
CA LEU A 83 18.25 -9.88 4.46
C LEU A 83 17.96 -11.31 3.96
N ARG A 84 18.72 -12.31 4.45
CA ARG A 84 18.46 -13.73 4.12
C ARG A 84 17.06 -14.16 4.53
N LEU A 85 16.60 -13.78 5.72
CA LEU A 85 15.24 -14.10 6.19
C LEU A 85 14.18 -13.44 5.31
N VAL A 86 14.33 -12.15 4.99
CA VAL A 86 13.36 -11.44 4.13
C VAL A 86 13.30 -12.07 2.73
N ARG A 87 14.44 -12.45 2.16
CA ARG A 87 14.51 -13.15 0.86
C ARG A 87 13.86 -14.52 0.90
N ALA A 88 14.06 -15.28 1.98
CA ALA A 88 13.39 -16.58 2.17
C ALA A 88 11.86 -16.42 2.20
N VAL A 89 11.35 -15.45 2.97
CA VAL A 89 9.90 -15.15 3.00
C VAL A 89 9.38 -14.77 1.62
N ALA A 90 10.12 -13.98 0.84
CA ALA A 90 9.72 -13.61 -0.51
C ALA A 90 9.67 -14.82 -1.47
N ALA A 91 10.64 -15.73 -1.38
CA ALA A 91 10.66 -16.96 -2.18
C ALA A 91 9.47 -17.87 -1.84
N GLU A 92 9.21 -18.07 -0.54
CA GLU A 92 8.07 -18.89 -0.08
C GLU A 92 6.73 -18.31 -0.53
N GLN A 93 6.50 -17.00 -0.39
CA GLN A 93 5.27 -16.37 -0.87
C GLN A 93 5.09 -16.48 -2.39
N HIS A 94 6.19 -16.43 -3.14
CA HIS A 94 6.15 -16.63 -4.60
C HIS A 94 5.83 -18.09 -4.98
N GLU A 95 6.27 -19.06 -4.20
CA GLU A 95 5.92 -20.47 -4.38
C GLU A 95 4.45 -20.75 -4.01
N GLU A 96 3.98 -20.26 -2.86
CA GLU A 96 2.59 -20.37 -2.43
C GLU A 96 1.62 -19.71 -3.41
N GLY A 97 1.97 -18.52 -3.91
CA GLY A 97 1.17 -17.80 -4.90
C GLY A 97 1.04 -18.54 -6.24
N ARG A 98 2.08 -19.28 -6.66
CA ARG A 98 2.02 -20.13 -7.86
C ARG A 98 1.17 -21.38 -7.63
N ALA A 99 1.26 -21.99 -6.45
CA ALA A 99 0.47 -23.16 -6.09
C ALA A 99 -1.03 -22.85 -6.00
N ALA A 100 -1.41 -21.66 -5.51
CA ALA A 100 -2.82 -21.24 -5.43
C ALA A 100 -3.46 -20.88 -6.79
N ALA A 101 -2.65 -20.75 -7.86
CA ALA A 101 -3.09 -20.41 -9.21
C ALA A 101 -3.20 -21.63 -10.15
N THR A 102 -2.86 -22.83 -9.66
CA THR A 102 -2.98 -24.12 -10.37
C THR A 102 -4.22 -24.86 -9.90
#